data_AF-A0A934NJJ9-F1
#
_entry.id   AF-A0A934NJJ9-F1
#
_cell.length_a   1.000
_cell.length_b   1.000
_cell.length_c   1.000
_cell.angle_alpha   90.00
_cell.angle_beta   90.00
_cell.angle_gamma   90.00
#
_symmetry.space_group_name_H-M   'P 1'
#
loop_
_entity.id
_entity.type
_entity.pdbx_description
1 polymer ?
#
loop_
_entity_poly.entity_id
_entity_poly.type
_entity_poly.pdbx_seq_one_letter_code
_entity_poly.pdbx_strand_id
1 'polypeptide(L)'
;MLIGLLTGVAVALSPFYFTIYESVPDIKIWSTSFFTYESHYYESVYVLAWTLTNKLVPLLLLFIWFFTCRHWWYHAILVPISMYFYQILIIFNDDLKFADYNQVLYLLPVMALVIPSIYLIRAKIFNKINDVDKTMQDLEDEFKIRPKNFFEKVKDYF
;
A
#
# COMPACT_ATOMS: atom_id res chain seq x y z
N MET A 1 6.66 8.41 -16.55
CA MET A 1 5.56 9.36 -16.81
C MET A 1 4.24 8.63 -17.05
N LEU A 2 4.19 7.63 -17.96
CA LEU A 2 2.96 6.87 -18.27
C LEU A 2 2.30 6.17 -17.07
N ILE A 3 3.07 5.47 -16.23
CA ILE A 3 2.55 4.73 -15.07
C ILE A 3 1.86 5.68 -14.08
N GLY A 4 2.49 6.84 -13.80
CA GLY A 4 1.92 7.85 -12.90
C GLY A 4 0.62 8.45 -13.42
N LEU A 5 0.52 8.65 -14.74
CA LEU A 5 -0.72 9.08 -15.40
C LEU A 5 -1.83 8.03 -15.24
N LEU A 6 -1.54 6.76 -15.55
CA LEU A 6 -2.50 5.66 -15.43
C LEU A 6 -3.00 5.49 -14.00
N THR A 7 -2.09 5.53 -13.01
CA THR A 7 -2.47 5.46 -11.60
C THR A 7 -3.29 6.68 -11.17
N GLY A 8 -2.95 7.88 -11.67
CA GLY A 8 -3.67 9.11 -11.36
C GLY A 8 -5.11 9.10 -11.91
N VAL A 9 -5.28 8.66 -13.16
CA VAL A 9 -6.60 8.47 -13.76
C VAL A 9 -7.40 7.42 -13.00
N ALA A 10 -6.78 6.29 -12.65
CA ALA A 10 -7.45 5.24 -11.87
C ALA A 10 -7.96 5.77 -10.52
N VAL A 11 -7.19 6.59 -9.81
CA VAL A 11 -7.63 7.21 -8.54
C VAL A 11 -8.71 8.28 -8.77
N ALA A 12 -8.60 9.08 -9.83
CA ALA A 12 -9.61 10.09 -10.17
C ALA A 12 -10.97 9.48 -10.52
N LEU A 13 -10.99 8.25 -11.05
CA LEU A 13 -12.20 7.49 -11.33
C LEU A 13 -12.81 6.83 -10.09
N SER A 14 -12.26 7.04 -8.89
CA SER A 14 -12.81 6.48 -7.65
C SER A 14 -14.31 6.71 -7.43
N PRO A 15 -14.93 7.87 -7.78
CA PRO A 15 -16.37 8.03 -7.64
C PRO A 15 -17.16 7.02 -8.48
N PHE A 16 -16.70 6.69 -9.68
CA PHE A 16 -17.34 5.70 -10.54
C PHE A 16 -17.21 4.28 -9.99
N TYR A 17 -16.10 3.95 -9.32
CA TYR A 17 -15.97 2.66 -8.67
C TYR A 17 -16.98 2.50 -7.54
N PHE A 18 -17.26 3.58 -6.81
CA PHE A 18 -18.27 3.58 -5.77
C PHE A 18 -19.68 3.38 -6.31
N THR A 19 -19.99 3.68 -7.58
CA THR A 19 -21.33 3.51 -8.16
C THR A 19 -21.53 2.16 -8.86
N ILE A 20 -20.52 1.27 -8.90
CA ILE A 20 -20.63 -0.02 -9.61
C ILE A 20 -21.77 -0.87 -9.06
N TYR A 21 -22.03 -0.81 -7.76
CA TYR A 21 -23.12 -1.58 -7.12
C TYR A 21 -24.51 -1.19 -7.65
N GLU A 22 -24.70 0.01 -8.20
CA GLU A 22 -25.99 0.46 -8.75
C GLU A 22 -26.43 -0.37 -9.97
N SER A 23 -25.49 -1.08 -10.61
CA SER A 23 -25.79 -1.98 -11.73
C SER A 23 -26.36 -3.33 -11.27
N VAL A 24 -26.41 -3.59 -9.97
CA VAL A 24 -26.89 -4.86 -9.39
C VAL A 24 -28.39 -4.75 -9.07
N PRO A 25 -29.22 -5.74 -9.42
CA PRO A 25 -30.64 -5.70 -9.11
C PRO A 25 -30.92 -5.92 -7.61
N ASP A 26 -31.93 -5.22 -7.09
CA ASP A 26 -32.41 -5.38 -5.71
C ASP A 26 -33.34 -6.60 -5.59
N ILE A 27 -32.74 -7.79 -5.66
CA ILE A 27 -33.41 -9.09 -5.54
C ILE A 27 -32.59 -10.03 -4.65
N LYS A 28 -33.26 -10.98 -3.99
CA LYS A 28 -32.61 -11.96 -3.11
C LYS A 28 -31.75 -12.98 -3.85
N ILE A 29 -32.25 -13.47 -4.99
CA ILE A 29 -31.58 -14.47 -5.82
C ILE A 29 -31.28 -13.82 -7.16
N TRP A 30 -30.01 -13.58 -7.44
CA TRP A 30 -29.56 -13.08 -8.72
C TRP A 30 -29.03 -14.22 -9.58
N SER A 31 -29.77 -14.55 -10.64
CA SER A 31 -29.34 -15.51 -11.66
C SER A 31 -28.91 -14.77 -12.92
N THR A 32 -27.70 -15.06 -13.37
CA THR A 32 -27.12 -14.57 -14.61
C THR A 32 -26.69 -15.76 -15.45
N SER A 33 -26.45 -15.59 -16.75
CA SER A 33 -26.02 -16.68 -17.64
C SER A 33 -24.74 -17.42 -17.21
N PHE A 34 -23.96 -16.85 -16.28
CA PHE A 34 -22.69 -17.40 -15.81
C PHE A 34 -22.70 -17.84 -14.33
N PHE A 35 -23.63 -17.36 -13.51
CA PHE A 35 -23.66 -17.64 -12.07
C PHE A 35 -25.05 -17.42 -11.47
N THR A 36 -25.33 -18.11 -10.37
CA THR A 36 -26.48 -17.84 -9.51
C THR A 36 -25.96 -17.56 -8.10
N TYR A 37 -26.34 -16.40 -7.56
CA TYR A 37 -25.98 -15.99 -6.20
C TYR A 37 -27.25 -15.75 -5.39
N GLU A 38 -27.35 -16.35 -4.21
CA GLU A 38 -28.42 -16.11 -3.25
C GLU A 38 -27.83 -15.43 -2.02
N SER A 39 -28.36 -14.26 -1.67
CA SER A 39 -27.98 -13.57 -0.44
C SER A 39 -28.87 -14.03 0.71
N HIS A 40 -28.28 -14.78 1.65
CA HIS A 40 -29.00 -15.30 2.81
C HIS A 40 -29.03 -14.31 3.97
N TYR A 41 -27.96 -13.54 4.19
CA TYR A 41 -27.84 -12.64 5.34
C TYR A 41 -28.40 -11.25 5.05
N TYR A 42 -28.03 -10.67 3.90
CA TYR A 42 -28.46 -9.32 3.53
C TYR A 42 -29.85 -9.29 2.87
N GLU A 43 -30.42 -10.46 2.56
CA GLU A 43 -31.70 -10.69 1.87
C GLU A 43 -31.84 -10.03 0.48
N SER A 44 -30.86 -9.23 0.08
CA SER A 44 -30.77 -8.52 -1.18
C SER A 44 -29.32 -8.52 -1.67
N VAL A 45 -29.14 -8.97 -2.92
CA VAL A 45 -27.83 -8.96 -3.59
C VAL A 45 -27.34 -7.52 -3.82
N TYR A 46 -28.25 -6.54 -3.92
CA TYR A 46 -27.89 -5.13 -4.01
C TYR A 46 -27.22 -4.63 -2.72
N VAL A 47 -27.78 -4.96 -1.55
CA VAL A 47 -27.21 -4.57 -0.26
C VAL A 47 -25.84 -5.23 -0.05
N LEU A 48 -25.70 -6.50 -0.43
CA LEU A 48 -24.41 -7.19 -0.43
C LEU A 48 -23.40 -6.50 -1.36
N ALA A 49 -23.78 -6.19 -2.61
CA ALA A 49 -22.92 -5.53 -3.58
C ALA A 49 -22.49 -4.13 -3.12
N TRP A 50 -23.41 -3.36 -2.53
CA TRP A 50 -23.11 -2.05 -1.93
C TRP A 50 -22.10 -2.19 -0.78
N THR A 51 -22.34 -3.13 0.13
CA THR A 51 -21.47 -3.40 1.28
C THR A 51 -20.07 -3.83 0.83
N LEU A 52 -19.97 -4.73 -0.15
CA LEU A 52 -18.72 -5.16 -0.78
C LEU A 52 -18.00 -4.00 -1.46
N THR A 53 -18.71 -3.18 -2.23
CA THR A 53 -18.12 -2.04 -2.95
C THR A 53 -17.49 -1.05 -1.97
N ASN A 54 -18.15 -0.79 -0.84
CA ASN A 54 -17.61 0.07 0.23
C ASN A 54 -16.36 -0.48 0.92
N LYS A 55 -16.02 -1.77 0.74
CA LYS A 55 -14.75 -2.36 1.21
C LYS A 55 -13.72 -2.51 0.09
N LEU A 56 -14.16 -2.94 -1.09
CA LEU A 56 -13.31 -3.18 -2.25
C LEU A 56 -12.71 -1.90 -2.81
N VAL A 57 -13.46 -0.80 -2.88
CA VAL A 57 -12.94 0.46 -3.43
C VAL A 57 -11.84 1.04 -2.52
N PRO A 58 -12.01 1.17 -1.19
CA PRO A 58 -10.92 1.55 -0.31
C PRO A 58 -9.72 0.60 -0.39
N LEU A 59 -9.95 -0.71 -0.44
CA LEU A 59 -8.89 -1.71 -0.59
C LEU A 59 -8.10 -1.52 -1.89
N LEU A 60 -8.77 -1.28 -3.02
CA LEU A 60 -8.13 -0.97 -4.30
C LEU A 60 -7.27 0.30 -4.22
N LEU A 61 -7.78 1.36 -3.58
CA LEU A 61 -7.01 2.60 -3.38
C LEU A 61 -5.79 2.38 -2.48
N LEU A 62 -5.91 1.57 -1.43
CA LEU A 62 -4.79 1.19 -0.57
C LEU A 62 -3.75 0.36 -1.31
N PHE A 63 -4.15 -0.53 -2.22
CA PHE A 63 -3.22 -1.25 -3.09
C PHE A 63 -2.47 -0.31 -4.02
N ILE A 64 -3.17 0.60 -4.70
CA ILE A 64 -2.52 1.63 -5.54
C ILE A 64 -1.53 2.43 -4.68
N TRP A 65 -1.94 2.83 -3.47
CA TRP A 65 -1.08 3.59 -2.58
C TRP A 65 0.15 2.80 -2.14
N PHE A 66 0.00 1.54 -1.76
CA PHE A 66 1.09 0.67 -1.34
C PHE A 66 2.16 0.53 -2.45
N PHE A 67 1.76 0.29 -3.69
CA PHE A 67 2.70 0.15 -4.81
C PHE A 67 3.28 1.48 -5.29
N THR A 68 2.57 2.60 -5.11
CA THR A 68 3.02 3.91 -5.57
C THR A 68 3.84 4.65 -4.50
N CYS A 69 3.66 4.32 -3.22
CA CYS A 69 4.35 4.96 -2.10
C CYS A 69 5.84 4.62 -2.10
N ARG A 70 6.69 5.64 -2.18
CA ARG A 70 8.16 5.51 -2.09
C ARG A 70 8.71 5.78 -0.69
N HIS A 71 7.83 6.08 0.27
CA HIS A 71 8.23 6.36 1.63
C HIS A 71 8.49 5.06 2.39
N TRP A 72 9.45 5.09 3.31
CA TRP A 72 9.88 3.93 4.10
C TRP A 72 8.75 3.27 4.92
N TRP A 73 7.73 4.04 5.30
CA TRP A 73 6.60 3.58 6.10
C TRP A 73 5.53 2.85 5.29
N TYR A 74 5.69 2.65 3.98
CA TYR A 74 4.67 2.02 3.12
C TYR A 74 4.20 0.64 3.61
N HIS A 75 5.05 -0.10 4.33
CA HIS A 75 4.68 -1.37 4.98
C HIS A 75 3.54 -1.22 5.99
N ALA A 76 3.38 -0.06 6.62
CA ALA A 76 2.26 0.21 7.52
C ALA A 76 0.91 0.10 6.81
N ILE A 77 0.85 0.32 5.49
CA ILE A 77 -0.36 0.20 4.66
C ILE A 77 -0.83 -1.27 4.57
N LEU A 78 0.04 -2.25 4.84
CA LEU A 78 -0.36 -3.67 4.89
C LEU A 78 -1.37 -3.95 6.01
N VAL A 79 -1.34 -3.16 7.10
CA VAL A 79 -2.30 -3.31 8.21
C VAL A 79 -3.73 -3.00 7.75
N PRO A 80 -4.05 -1.82 7.20
CA PRO A 80 -5.40 -1.54 6.69
C PRO A 80 -5.76 -2.42 5.50
N ILE A 81 -4.82 -2.82 4.62
CA ILE A 81 -5.10 -3.80 3.55
C ILE A 81 -5.60 -5.12 4.16
N SER A 82 -4.91 -5.64 5.17
CA SER A 82 -5.28 -6.89 5.84
C SER A 82 -6.61 -6.76 6.58
N MET A 83 -6.88 -5.60 7.18
CA MET A 83 -8.18 -5.30 7.80
C MET A 83 -9.32 -5.35 6.78
N TYR A 84 -9.20 -4.65 5.64
CA TYR A 84 -10.24 -4.67 4.62
C TYR A 84 -10.42 -6.05 3.99
N PHE A 85 -9.32 -6.78 3.77
CA PHE A 85 -9.36 -8.15 3.28
C PHE A 85 -10.15 -9.06 4.24
N TYR A 86 -9.87 -8.97 5.53
CA TYR A 86 -10.59 -9.71 6.55
C TYR A 86 -12.08 -9.32 6.62
N GLN A 87 -12.42 -8.03 6.50
CA GLN A 87 -13.82 -7.58 6.44
C GLN A 87 -14.57 -8.15 5.23
N ILE A 88 -13.92 -8.28 4.08
CA ILE A 88 -14.51 -8.93 2.90
C ILE A 88 -14.78 -10.41 3.18
N LEU A 89 -13.83 -11.10 3.83
CA LEU A 89 -14.05 -12.49 4.23
C LEU A 89 -15.23 -12.64 5.20
N ILE A 90 -15.40 -11.71 6.15
CA ILE A 90 -16.57 -11.70 7.05
C ILE A 90 -17.85 -11.52 6.24
N ILE A 91 -17.92 -10.56 5.31
CA ILE A 91 -19.15 -10.32 4.51
C ILE A 91 -19.59 -11.59 3.77
N PHE A 92 -18.65 -12.29 3.13
CA PHE A 92 -18.95 -13.56 2.46
C PHE A 92 -19.27 -14.66 3.45
N ASN A 93 -18.60 -14.71 4.61
CA ASN A 93 -18.89 -15.72 5.63
C ASN A 93 -20.29 -15.50 6.19
N ASP A 94 -20.64 -14.29 6.65
CA ASP A 94 -21.96 -13.94 7.18
C ASP A 94 -23.07 -14.30 6.17
N ASP A 95 -22.85 -14.02 4.88
CA ASP A 95 -23.83 -14.33 3.84
C ASP A 95 -23.88 -15.81 3.43
N LEU A 96 -22.82 -16.59 3.69
CA LEU A 96 -22.75 -18.04 3.40
C LEU A 96 -22.95 -18.95 4.62
N LYS A 97 -22.74 -18.46 5.85
CA LYS A 97 -22.84 -19.12 7.16
C LYS A 97 -22.54 -18.14 8.33
N PHE A 98 -23.52 -17.90 9.18
CA PHE A 98 -23.40 -17.10 10.41
C PHE A 98 -22.20 -17.52 11.29
N ALA A 99 -21.18 -16.66 11.41
CA ALA A 99 -20.13 -16.86 12.40
C ALA A 99 -19.58 -15.53 12.94
N ASP A 100 -19.77 -15.32 14.24
CA ASP A 100 -19.15 -14.24 15.01
C ASP A 100 -17.64 -14.47 15.10
N TYR A 101 -16.83 -13.54 14.58
CA TYR A 101 -15.37 -13.62 14.67
C TYR A 101 -14.71 -12.37 15.25
N ASN A 102 -13.80 -12.60 16.20
CA ASN A 102 -12.95 -11.56 16.80
C ASN A 102 -11.87 -11.05 15.82
N GLN A 103 -12.22 -10.06 15.00
CA GLN A 103 -11.35 -9.41 14.01
C GLN A 103 -9.95 -9.05 14.53
N VAL A 104 -9.86 -8.52 15.75
CA VAL A 104 -8.60 -8.05 16.34
C VAL A 104 -7.59 -9.19 16.50
N LEU A 105 -8.03 -10.40 16.80
CA LEU A 105 -7.16 -11.55 17.03
C LEU A 105 -6.47 -12.01 15.73
N TYR A 106 -7.17 -11.93 14.59
CA TYR A 106 -6.61 -12.27 13.28
C TYR A 106 -5.68 -11.19 12.71
N LEU A 107 -5.84 -9.93 13.13
CA LEU A 107 -4.98 -8.83 12.70
C LEU A 107 -3.64 -8.80 13.47
N LEU A 108 -3.60 -9.33 14.70
CA LEU A 108 -2.41 -9.34 15.55
C LEU A 108 -1.16 -9.94 14.89
N PRO A 109 -1.21 -11.12 14.24
CA PRO A 109 -0.04 -11.70 13.54
C PRO A 109 0.49 -10.80 12.41
N VAL A 110 -0.40 -10.14 11.68
CA VAL A 110 -0.02 -9.19 10.62
C VAL A 110 0.69 -7.99 11.24
N MET A 111 0.13 -7.42 12.31
CA MET A 111 0.76 -6.30 13.02
C MET A 111 2.13 -6.69 13.59
N ALA A 112 2.27 -7.90 14.12
CA ALA A 112 3.54 -8.43 14.64
C ALA A 112 4.62 -8.58 13.56
N LEU A 113 4.25 -8.74 12.28
CA LEU A 113 5.20 -8.78 11.16
C LEU A 113 5.52 -7.36 10.64
N VAL A 114 4.50 -6.51 10.50
CA VAL A 114 4.64 -5.16 9.93
C VAL A 114 5.45 -4.24 10.84
N ILE A 115 5.22 -4.27 12.15
CA ILE A 115 5.89 -3.38 13.10
C ILE A 115 7.43 -3.55 13.04
N PRO A 116 8.00 -4.77 13.19
CA PRO A 116 9.44 -4.98 13.06
C PRO A 116 9.98 -4.60 11.67
N SER A 117 9.25 -4.88 10.60
CA SER A 117 9.67 -4.54 9.23
C SER A 117 9.91 -3.04 9.07
N ILE A 118 9.03 -2.21 9.63
CA ILE A 118 9.17 -0.75 9.65
C ILE A 118 10.45 -0.31 10.38
N TYR A 119 10.76 -0.91 11.54
CA TYR A 119 11.97 -0.58 12.32
C TYR A 119 13.26 -1.00 11.62
N LEU A 120 13.29 -2.18 10.99
CA LEU A 120 14.47 -2.67 10.26
C LEU A 120 14.81 -1.77 9.07
N ILE A 121 13.79 -1.30 8.34
CA ILE A 121 13.99 -0.41 7.20
C ILE A 121 14.49 0.96 7.67
N ARG A 122 13.94 1.50 8.76
CA ARG A 122 14.43 2.75 9.35
C ARG A 122 15.91 2.62 9.76
N ALA A 123 16.29 1.51 10.39
CA ALA A 123 17.69 1.26 10.76
C ALA A 123 18.60 1.19 9.53
N LYS A 124 18.14 0.56 8.45
CA LYS A 124 18.91 0.48 7.18
C LYS A 124 19.07 1.83 6.51
N ILE A 125 18.04 2.67 6.54
CA ILE A 125 18.10 4.05 6.01
C ILE A 125 19.04 4.91 6.86
N PHE A 126 18.95 4.83 8.19
CA PHE A 126 19.83 5.57 9.10
C PHE A 126 21.30 5.18 8.91
N ASN A 127 21.60 3.89 8.79
CA ASN A 127 22.95 3.42 8.49
C ASN A 127 23.45 3.94 7.14
N LYS A 128 22.60 3.96 6.10
CA LYS A 128 22.98 4.47 4.79
C LYS A 128 23.26 5.98 4.80
N ILE A 129 22.46 6.78 5.52
CA ILE A 129 22.69 8.23 5.64
C ILE A 129 24.00 8.51 6.37
N ASN A 130 24.26 7.83 7.49
CA ASN A 130 25.51 8.00 8.24
C ASN A 130 26.76 7.60 7.44
N ASP A 131 26.65 6.58 6.57
CA ASP A 131 27.75 6.13 5.72
C ASP A 131 28.07 7.15 4.60
N VAL A 132 27.03 7.76 4.02
CA VAL A 132 27.17 8.84 3.03
C VAL A 132 27.81 10.08 3.65
N ASP A 133 27.38 10.49 4.85
CA ASP A 133 27.97 11.64 5.55
C ASP A 133 29.45 11.43 5.86
N LYS A 134 29.84 10.24 6.32
CA LYS A 134 31.25 9.90 6.54
C LYS A 134 32.08 9.97 5.25
N THR A 135 31.53 9.49 4.14
CA THR A 135 32.22 9.51 2.84
C THR A 135 32.40 10.94 2.33
N MET A 136 31.39 11.82 2.51
CA MET A 136 31.51 13.23 2.14
C MET A 136 32.53 13.96 2.99
N GLN A 137 32.56 13.67 4.29
CA GLN A 137 33.54 14.26 5.21
C GLN A 137 34.98 13.81 4.88
N ASP A 138 35.18 12.53 4.55
CA ASP A 138 36.48 12.00 4.13
C ASP A 138 36.99 12.63 2.81
N LEU A 139 36.09 12.85 1.84
CA LEU A 139 36.42 13.58 0.61
C LEU A 139 36.81 15.04 0.89
N GLU A 140 36.06 15.74 1.73
CA GLU A 140 36.41 17.12 2.13
C GLU A 140 37.77 17.18 2.82
N ASP A 141 38.09 16.22 3.67
CA ASP A 141 39.37 16.16 4.35
C ASP A 141 40.52 15.79 3.40
N GLU A 142 40.30 14.92 2.40
CA GLU A 142 41.27 14.69 1.32
C GLU A 142 41.53 15.96 0.48
N PHE A 143 40.48 16.73 0.16
CA PHE A 143 40.62 18.00 -0.56
C PHE A 143 41.32 19.09 0.27
N LYS A 144 41.15 19.11 1.60
CA LYS A 144 41.92 19.99 2.50
C LYS A 144 43.39 19.56 2.60
N ILE A 145 43.68 18.26 2.55
CA ILE A 145 45.03 17.70 2.67
C ILE A 145 45.84 17.83 1.38
N ARG A 146 45.23 18.07 0.20
CA ARG A 146 45.98 18.43 -1.02
C ARG A 146 46.30 19.94 -1.04
N PRO A 147 47.48 20.41 -0.57
CA PRO A 147 47.88 21.79 -0.80
C PRO A 147 48.02 22.01 -2.32
N LYS A 148 47.77 23.24 -2.74
CA LYS A 148 47.80 23.76 -4.11
C LYS A 148 49.19 23.68 -4.79
N ASN A 149 49.85 22.52 -4.83
CA ASN A 149 51.19 22.33 -5.41
C ASN A 149 51.19 22.11 -6.92
N PHE A 150 50.04 22.23 -7.59
CA PHE A 150 49.98 22.14 -9.05
C PHE A 150 50.72 23.31 -9.72
N PHE A 151 50.79 24.48 -9.06
CA PHE A 151 51.50 25.65 -9.56
C PHE A 151 53.00 25.65 -9.30
N GLU A 152 53.50 24.90 -8.31
CA GLU A 152 54.95 24.74 -8.11
C GLU A 152 55.57 23.85 -9.18
N LYS A 153 54.86 22.80 -9.60
CA LYS A 153 55.36 21.82 -10.58
C LYS A 153 55.51 22.38 -12.01
N VAL A 154 54.82 23.48 -12.33
CA VAL A 154 54.95 24.18 -13.63
C VAL A 154 56.14 25.15 -13.64
N LYS A 155 56.55 25.63 -12.46
CA LYS A 155 57.65 26.58 -12.31
C LYS A 155 59.04 25.95 -12.40
N ASP A 156 59.12 24.61 -12.34
CA ASP A 156 60.36 23.86 -12.57
C ASP A 156 60.68 23.64 -14.06
N TYR A 157 59.74 23.96 -14.97
CA TYR A 157 59.88 23.75 -16.41
C TYR A 157 59.87 25.04 -17.26
N PHE A 158 59.67 26.21 -16.64
CA PHE A 158 59.68 27.54 -17.28
C PHE A 158 60.42 28.55 -16.41
#